data_AF-A0A2N2IVD4-F1
#
_entry.id   AF-A0A2N2IVD4-F1
#
_cell.length_a   1.000
_cell.length_b   1.000
_cell.length_c   1.000
_cell.angle_alpha   90.00
_cell.angle_beta   90.00
_cell.angle_gamma   90.00
#
_symmetry.space_group_name_H-M   'P 1'
#
loop_
_entity.id
_entity.type
_entity.pdbx_description
1 polymer ?
#
loop_
_entity_poly.entity_id
_entity_poly.type
_entity_poly.pdbx_seq_one_letter_code
_entity_poly.pdbx_strand_id
1 'polypeptide(L)'
;MCKVRSCSDAWRVHGRRSEHGLNRRAKPSPLERNGLAGHEPERANGLPCRGAESVSPAAAHVLRAPTVRALRDSLLGWFDHHARDLPWRVEPRDPYAVWVSEIMLQQTRVATVIPYFERFMGRFPTLKSLALAPEDDVLAAWSGLGYYRRARAMHAAAKQVVEGGHPSLPGDHAALLRLSGIGQYTAAAIASIAF
;
A
#
# COMPACT_ATOMS: atom_id res chain seq x y z
N MET A 1 34.68 19.75 23.01
CA MET A 1 33.86 19.83 24.24
C MET A 1 32.92 21.02 24.14
N CYS A 2 31.62 20.77 23.93
CA CYS A 2 30.58 21.76 24.20
C CYS A 2 29.30 20.99 24.53
N LYS A 3 28.71 21.28 25.69
CA LYS A 3 27.68 20.49 26.37
C LYS A 3 26.54 21.43 26.72
N VAL A 4 25.37 21.32 26.09
CA VAL A 4 24.13 22.03 26.49
C VAL A 4 22.95 21.14 26.08
N ARG A 5 22.50 20.26 26.98
CA ARG A 5 21.35 20.36 27.91
C ARG A 5 19.96 20.23 27.26
N SER A 6 19.34 19.12 27.66
CA SER A 6 17.94 18.72 27.61
C SER A 6 16.98 19.80 28.13
N CYS A 7 15.78 19.85 27.54
CA CYS A 7 14.61 20.53 28.08
C CYS A 7 13.42 19.55 28.01
N SER A 8 13.14 18.90 29.13
CA SER A 8 11.86 18.24 29.43
C SER A 8 11.07 19.17 30.36
N ASP A 9 9.74 19.11 30.24
CA ASP A 9 8.67 19.60 31.15
C ASP A 9 7.64 20.38 30.33
N ALA A 10 6.33 20.37 30.57
CA ALA A 10 5.47 19.62 31.46
C ALA A 10 4.05 20.02 31.05
N TRP A 11 3.12 19.08 30.88
CA TRP A 11 1.68 19.39 31.00
C TRP A 11 0.98 18.21 31.66
N ARG A 12 0.82 18.34 32.97
CA ARG A 12 -0.05 17.54 33.84
C ARG A 12 -1.26 18.41 34.18
N VAL A 13 -2.46 17.99 33.80
CA VAL A 13 -3.70 18.53 34.37
C VAL A 13 -4.55 17.35 34.85
N HIS A 14 -4.85 17.38 36.15
CA HIS A 14 -5.74 16.47 36.85
C HIS A 14 -7.21 16.81 36.57
N GLY A 15 -8.07 15.79 36.50
CA GLY A 15 -9.52 15.93 36.62
C GLY A 15 -10.20 14.56 36.78
N ARG A 16 -10.78 14.31 37.96
CA ARG A 16 -11.33 13.02 38.43
C ARG A 16 -12.75 12.71 37.90
N ARG A 17 -12.94 11.45 37.49
CA ARG A 17 -13.99 10.46 37.86
C ARG A 17 -15.41 10.94 38.21
N SER A 18 -16.42 10.38 37.51
CA SER A 18 -17.62 9.76 38.10
C SER A 18 -18.40 8.91 37.09
N GLU A 19 -18.66 7.66 37.46
CA GLU A 19 -19.58 6.71 36.82
C GLU A 19 -21.06 7.08 37.11
N HIS A 20 -22.00 6.54 36.32
CA HIS A 20 -23.46 6.27 36.52
C HIS A 20 -24.04 6.24 35.08
N GLY A 21 -24.78 5.28 34.55
CA GLY A 21 -25.84 4.42 35.08
C GLY A 21 -26.91 4.33 33.97
N LEU A 22 -27.31 3.12 33.59
CA LEU A 22 -28.21 2.72 32.50
C LEU A 22 -29.59 3.41 32.47
N ASN A 23 -30.17 3.68 31.28
CA ASN A 23 -31.53 3.22 30.92
C ASN A 23 -31.92 3.36 29.42
N ARG A 24 -32.85 2.48 29.02
CA ARG A 24 -33.46 2.17 27.72
C ARG A 24 -34.55 3.18 27.30
N ARG A 25 -34.80 3.34 25.98
CA ARG A 25 -36.08 3.08 25.25
C ARG A 25 -36.14 3.74 23.86
N ALA A 26 -36.72 3.00 22.92
CA ALA A 26 -37.17 3.39 21.56
C ALA A 26 -38.42 4.33 21.64
N LYS A 27 -38.99 4.99 20.61
CA LYS A 27 -39.06 4.86 19.13
C LYS A 27 -39.76 6.17 18.60
N PRO A 28 -40.22 6.30 17.33
CA PRO A 28 -40.00 7.46 16.43
C PRO A 28 -41.14 8.50 16.37
N SER A 29 -40.93 9.61 15.64
CA SER A 29 -41.96 10.61 15.31
C SER A 29 -42.53 10.44 13.89
N PRO A 30 -43.86 10.39 13.70
CA PRO A 30 -44.53 10.44 12.40
C PRO A 30 -44.95 11.86 12.03
N LEU A 31 -44.74 12.25 10.77
CA LEU A 31 -45.54 13.30 10.13
C LEU A 31 -45.91 12.84 8.71
N GLU A 32 -47.11 12.27 8.63
CA GLU A 32 -47.90 12.23 7.41
C GLU A 32 -48.52 13.61 7.16
N ARG A 33 -48.62 13.98 5.87
CA ARG A 33 -49.86 14.38 5.15
C ARG A 33 -49.56 15.47 4.11
N ASN A 34 -49.79 15.13 2.85
CA ASN A 34 -50.98 15.59 2.13
C ASN A 34 -50.96 15.04 0.70
N GLY A 35 -52.09 14.46 0.28
CA GLY A 35 -52.34 14.11 -1.12
C GLY A 35 -52.90 15.29 -1.90
N LEU A 36 -52.91 15.16 -3.23
CA LEU A 36 -54.09 15.18 -4.09
C LEU A 36 -53.68 15.26 -5.58
N ALA A 37 -54.21 14.31 -6.34
CA ALA A 37 -54.75 14.38 -7.71
C ALA A 37 -54.07 15.24 -8.80
N GLY A 38 -53.68 14.55 -9.88
CA GLY A 38 -54.21 14.78 -11.23
C GLY A 38 -53.59 15.90 -12.06
N HIS A 39 -52.87 15.51 -13.13
CA HIS A 39 -53.11 15.98 -14.51
C HIS A 39 -52.04 15.37 -15.45
N GLU A 40 -52.44 14.40 -16.27
CA GLU A 40 -51.77 14.12 -17.56
C GLU A 40 -52.13 15.24 -18.55
N PRO A 41 -51.20 15.55 -19.47
CA PRO A 41 -51.61 15.69 -20.86
C PRO A 41 -50.66 14.96 -21.83
N GLU A 42 -51.27 14.06 -22.59
CA GLU A 42 -51.32 14.07 -24.06
C GLU A 42 -50.02 14.21 -24.89
N ARG A 43 -49.61 13.06 -25.44
CA ARG A 43 -49.07 12.78 -26.77
C ARG A 43 -48.53 13.97 -27.59
N ALA A 44 -47.21 14.03 -27.75
CA ALA A 44 -46.54 14.72 -28.85
C ALA A 44 -45.96 13.70 -29.86
N ASN A 45 -46.25 13.99 -31.12
CA ASN A 45 -45.98 13.23 -32.34
C ASN A 45 -44.57 12.61 -32.46
N GLY A 46 -44.55 11.39 -33.00
CA GLY A 46 -43.35 10.71 -33.44
C GLY A 46 -42.70 11.39 -34.64
N LEU A 47 -41.42 11.74 -34.46
CA LEU A 47 -40.44 11.94 -35.52
C LEU A 47 -39.45 10.78 -35.41
N PRO A 48 -39.14 10.06 -36.50
CA PRO A 48 -38.17 8.97 -36.42
C PRO A 48 -36.77 9.56 -36.21
N CYS A 49 -36.15 9.24 -35.08
CA CYS A 49 -34.75 9.52 -34.83
C CYS A 49 -33.91 8.84 -35.93
N ARG A 50 -33.38 9.62 -36.88
CA ARG A 50 -32.35 9.16 -37.81
C ARG A 50 -31.11 8.79 -36.99
N GLY A 51 -30.67 7.55 -37.16
CA GLY A 51 -29.36 6.99 -36.82
C GLY A 51 -28.49 7.81 -35.87
N ALA A 52 -28.69 7.63 -34.57
CA ALA A 52 -27.59 7.76 -33.64
C ALA A 52 -26.75 6.49 -33.77
N GLU A 53 -25.64 6.55 -34.51
CA GLU A 53 -24.58 5.55 -34.35
C GLU A 53 -24.20 5.51 -32.87
N SER A 54 -24.53 4.40 -32.23
CA SER A 54 -24.19 4.13 -30.84
C SER A 54 -22.68 3.90 -30.75
N VAL A 55 -21.91 4.99 -30.61
CA VAL A 55 -20.51 4.88 -30.20
C VAL A 55 -20.51 4.32 -28.78
N SER A 56 -20.24 3.02 -28.66
CA SER A 56 -20.17 2.34 -27.39
C SER A 56 -19.07 3.00 -26.53
N PRO A 57 -19.37 3.47 -25.30
CA PRO A 57 -18.44 4.25 -24.48
C PRO A 57 -17.18 3.50 -24.05
N ALA A 58 -17.14 2.17 -24.27
CA ALA A 58 -16.01 1.31 -23.94
C ALA A 58 -14.77 1.54 -24.84
N ALA A 59 -14.93 1.99 -26.09
CA ALA A 59 -13.80 2.19 -26.99
C ALA A 59 -13.00 3.48 -26.73
N ALA A 60 -13.59 4.45 -26.01
CA ALA A 60 -13.03 5.78 -25.85
C ALA A 60 -11.80 5.85 -24.91
N HIS A 61 -11.54 4.82 -24.11
CA HIS A 61 -10.49 4.82 -23.08
C HIS A 61 -9.27 3.95 -23.42
N VAL A 62 -9.22 3.36 -24.62
CA VAL A 62 -8.07 2.55 -25.04
C VAL A 62 -6.98 3.44 -25.63
N LEU A 63 -5.85 3.55 -24.93
CA LEU A 63 -4.69 4.29 -25.43
C LEU A 63 -4.04 3.56 -26.61
N ARG A 64 -3.88 4.25 -27.74
CA ARG A 64 -3.21 3.71 -28.93
C ARG A 64 -1.70 3.61 -28.71
N ALA A 65 -1.05 2.68 -29.41
CA ALA A 65 0.39 2.41 -29.24
C ALA A 65 1.31 3.65 -29.34
N PRO A 66 1.11 4.60 -30.28
CA PRO A 66 1.92 5.82 -30.33
C PRO A 66 1.76 6.69 -29.08
N THR A 67 0.53 6.82 -28.56
CA THR A 67 0.22 7.57 -27.35
C THR A 67 0.86 6.91 -26.12
N VAL A 68 0.80 5.58 -26.02
CA VAL A 68 1.43 4.83 -24.92
C VAL A 68 2.95 5.04 -24.91
N ARG A 69 3.61 5.03 -26.08
CA ARG A 69 5.05 5.31 -26.18
C ARG A 69 5.38 6.72 -25.71
N ALA A 70 4.70 7.74 -26.25
CA ALA A 70 4.92 9.12 -25.85
C ALA A 70 4.69 9.36 -24.34
N LEU A 71 3.66 8.72 -23.76
CA LEU A 71 3.39 8.79 -22.32
C LEU A 71 4.52 8.14 -21.51
N ARG A 72 4.99 6.96 -21.92
CA ARG A 72 6.09 6.25 -21.26
C ARG A 72 7.36 7.11 -21.29
N ASP A 73 7.73 7.62 -22.46
CA ASP A 73 8.94 8.44 -22.62
C ASP A 73 8.88 9.70 -21.76
N SER A 74 7.73 10.38 -21.72
CA SER A 74 7.52 11.57 -20.89
C SER A 74 7.57 11.25 -19.39
N LEU A 75 6.94 10.14 -18.97
CA LEU A 75 6.91 9.72 -17.56
C LEU A 75 8.29 9.30 -17.07
N LEU A 76 9.03 8.55 -17.89
CA LEU A 76 10.39 8.12 -17.57
C LEU A 76 11.35 9.32 -17.54
N GLY A 77 11.28 10.22 -18.52
CA GLY A 77 12.10 11.45 -18.51
C GLY A 77 11.81 12.34 -17.29
N TRP A 78 10.55 12.46 -16.88
CA TRP A 78 10.23 13.13 -15.62
C TRP A 78 10.79 12.38 -14.41
N PHE A 79 10.67 11.06 -14.37
CA PHE A 79 11.15 10.24 -13.25
C PHE A 79 12.67 10.36 -13.09
N ASP A 80 13.44 10.34 -14.18
CA ASP A 80 14.90 10.46 -14.15
C ASP A 80 15.38 11.77 -13.52
N HIS A 81 14.62 12.86 -13.66
CA HIS A 81 14.96 14.18 -13.12
C HIS A 81 14.34 14.47 -11.74
N HIS A 82 13.20 13.85 -11.41
CA HIS A 82 12.40 14.21 -10.23
C HIS A 82 12.20 13.08 -9.23
N ALA A 83 12.75 11.88 -9.48
CA ALA A 83 12.69 10.79 -8.52
C ALA A 83 13.33 11.20 -7.18
N ARG A 84 12.64 10.88 -6.09
CA ARG A 84 13.19 11.02 -4.75
C ARG A 84 14.29 9.99 -4.54
N ASP A 85 15.36 10.44 -3.90
CA ASP A 85 16.40 9.57 -3.37
C ASP A 85 15.84 8.78 -2.18
N LEU A 86 15.88 7.44 -2.27
CA LEU A 86 15.33 6.52 -1.28
C LEU A 86 16.32 5.36 -1.09
N PRO A 87 16.52 4.86 0.14
CA PRO A 87 17.59 3.90 0.44
C PRO A 87 17.40 2.53 -0.24
N TRP A 88 16.17 2.15 -0.60
CA TRP A 88 15.87 0.95 -1.39
C TRP A 88 15.93 1.19 -2.92
N ARG A 89 16.24 2.42 -3.35
CA ARG A 89 16.45 2.81 -4.74
C ARG A 89 17.92 3.10 -5.06
N VAL A 90 18.84 2.40 -4.39
CA VAL A 90 20.27 2.39 -4.78
C VAL A 90 20.49 1.42 -5.95
N GLU A 91 21.35 1.82 -6.89
CA GLU A 91 21.80 0.95 -8.00
C GLU A 91 23.08 0.20 -7.61
N PRO A 92 23.25 -1.08 -8.01
CA PRO A 92 22.26 -1.92 -8.69
C PRO A 92 21.09 -2.31 -7.77
N ARG A 93 19.90 -2.48 -8.35
CA ARG A 93 18.68 -2.90 -7.64
C ARG A 93 18.85 -4.29 -7.01
N ASP A 94 18.98 -4.35 -5.69
CA ASP A 94 18.96 -5.62 -4.95
C ASP A 94 17.51 -6.12 -4.76
N PRO A 95 17.15 -7.31 -5.29
CA PRO A 95 15.82 -7.89 -5.09
C PRO A 95 15.41 -8.03 -3.62
N TYR A 96 16.36 -8.29 -2.72
CA TYR A 96 16.10 -8.40 -1.29
C TYR A 96 15.72 -7.04 -0.69
N ALA A 97 16.51 -6.00 -0.94
CA ALA A 97 16.19 -4.63 -0.53
C ALA A 97 14.84 -4.14 -1.08
N VAL A 98 14.56 -4.39 -2.37
CA VAL A 98 13.27 -4.04 -3.00
C VAL A 98 12.13 -4.73 -2.28
N TRP A 99 12.21 -6.05 -2.07
CA TRP A 99 11.18 -6.82 -1.37
C TRP A 99 10.92 -6.32 0.05
N VAL A 100 11.97 -6.10 0.85
CA VAL A 100 11.83 -5.59 2.23
C VAL A 100 11.11 -4.23 2.22
N SER A 101 11.51 -3.34 1.31
CA SER A 101 10.89 -2.01 1.20
C SER A 101 9.41 -2.09 0.82
N GLU A 102 9.04 -2.95 -0.14
CA GLU A 102 7.65 -3.12 -0.58
C GLU A 102 6.78 -3.67 0.55
N ILE A 103 7.27 -4.65 1.32
CA ILE A 103 6.53 -5.17 2.48
C ILE A 103 6.35 -4.08 3.53
N MET A 104 7.37 -3.28 3.83
CA MET A 104 7.27 -2.20 4.82
C MET A 104 6.32 -1.08 4.39
N LEU A 105 6.32 -0.71 3.11
CA LEU A 105 5.50 0.37 2.55
C LEU A 105 4.01 0.03 2.44
N GLN A 106 3.62 -1.23 2.62
CA GLN A 106 2.21 -1.59 2.75
C GLN A 106 1.57 -0.84 3.92
N GLN A 107 0.58 0.00 3.60
CA GLN A 107 -0.18 0.80 4.57
C GLN A 107 0.69 1.67 5.50
N THR A 108 1.92 2.00 5.08
CA THR A 108 2.87 2.80 5.88
C THR A 108 3.47 3.91 5.01
N ARG A 109 3.65 5.10 5.58
CA ARG A 109 4.20 6.26 4.84
C ARG A 109 5.71 6.13 4.65
N VAL A 110 6.21 6.60 3.51
CA VAL A 110 7.64 6.58 3.14
C VAL A 110 8.54 7.16 4.25
N ALA A 111 8.22 8.35 4.75
CA ALA A 111 9.02 9.01 5.79
C ALA A 111 9.14 8.20 7.09
N THR A 112 8.10 7.40 7.41
CA THR A 112 8.14 6.49 8.55
C THR A 112 8.99 5.26 8.25
N VAL A 113 8.95 4.73 7.02
CA VAL A 113 9.66 3.50 6.64
C VAL A 113 11.18 3.69 6.59
N ILE A 114 11.68 4.83 6.12
CA ILE A 114 13.13 5.08 5.93
C ILE A 114 13.98 4.63 7.14
N PRO A 115 13.77 5.14 8.37
CA PRO A 115 14.60 4.75 9.51
C PRO A 115 14.40 3.30 9.96
N TYR A 116 13.29 2.65 9.58
CA TYR A 116 13.08 1.23 9.86
C TYR A 116 13.80 0.35 8.84
N PHE A 117 13.72 0.71 7.57
CA PHE A 117 14.42 0.04 6.49
C PHE A 117 15.93 0.05 6.75
N GLU A 118 16.52 1.20 7.06
CA GLU A 118 17.96 1.33 7.33
C GLU A 118 18.41 0.45 8.50
N ARG A 119 17.68 0.47 9.63
CA ARG A 119 17.99 -0.39 10.78
C ARG A 119 17.83 -1.87 10.45
N PHE A 120 16.78 -2.21 9.70
CA PHE A 120 16.48 -3.59 9.34
C PHE A 120 17.55 -4.16 8.41
N MET A 121 17.93 -3.42 7.36
CA MET A 121 19.01 -3.80 6.45
C MET A 121 20.38 -3.80 7.14
N GLY A 122 20.59 -2.92 8.12
CA GLY A 122 21.81 -2.95 8.95
C GLY A 122 21.93 -4.22 9.81
N ARG A 123 20.81 -4.77 10.29
CA ARG A 123 20.81 -6.01 11.11
C ARG A 123 20.70 -7.28 10.27
N PHE A 124 19.94 -7.24 9.19
CA PHE A 124 19.73 -8.35 8.26
C PHE A 124 20.13 -7.89 6.84
N PRO A 125 21.43 -7.81 6.53
CA PRO A 125 21.89 -7.27 5.25
C PRO A 125 21.61 -8.18 4.05
N THR A 126 21.28 -9.45 4.29
CA THR A 126 21.04 -10.43 3.23
C THR A 126 19.80 -11.27 3.50
N LEU A 127 19.20 -11.81 2.45
CA LEU A 127 18.11 -12.79 2.55
C LEU A 127 18.48 -13.98 3.46
N LYS A 128 19.71 -14.48 3.37
CA LYS A 128 20.21 -15.54 4.25
C LYS A 128 20.29 -15.12 5.72
N SER A 129 20.77 -13.91 6.00
CA SER A 129 20.82 -13.39 7.38
C SER A 129 19.42 -13.22 7.99
N LEU A 130 18.43 -12.85 7.18
CA LEU A 130 17.03 -12.79 7.61
C LEU A 130 16.48 -14.19 7.89
N ALA A 131 16.72 -15.16 7.00
CA ALA A 131 16.20 -16.52 7.13
C ALA A 131 16.74 -17.27 8.35
N LEU A 132 18.01 -17.03 8.70
CA LEU A 132 18.68 -17.66 9.84
C LEU A 132 18.41 -16.97 11.18
N ALA A 133 17.79 -15.79 11.17
CA ALA A 133 17.54 -15.04 12.39
C ALA A 133 16.48 -15.73 13.28
N PRO A 134 16.58 -15.61 14.62
CA PRO A 134 15.46 -15.91 15.49
C PRO A 134 14.24 -15.04 15.13
N GLU A 135 13.03 -15.59 15.23
CA GLU A 135 11.81 -14.83 14.91
C GLU A 135 11.68 -13.58 15.80
N ASP A 136 12.03 -13.70 17.08
CA ASP A 136 11.96 -12.59 18.04
C ASP A 136 12.87 -11.41 17.63
N ASP A 137 14.04 -11.69 17.06
CA ASP A 137 14.95 -10.65 16.55
C ASP A 137 14.34 -9.90 15.37
N VAL A 138 13.65 -10.62 14.47
CA VAL A 138 12.96 -10.02 13.32
C VAL A 138 11.80 -9.15 13.80
N LEU A 139 11.01 -9.64 14.76
CA LEU A 139 9.90 -8.89 15.35
C LEU A 139 10.38 -7.66 16.13
N ALA A 140 11.51 -7.76 16.83
CA ALA A 140 12.14 -6.64 17.53
C ALA A 140 12.57 -5.55 16.53
N ALA A 141 13.20 -5.92 15.41
CA ALA A 141 13.57 -4.96 14.36
C ALA A 141 12.34 -4.30 13.70
N TRP A 142 11.22 -5.02 13.63
CA TRP A 142 9.94 -4.55 13.11
C TRP A 142 9.10 -3.72 14.09
N SER A 143 9.47 -3.72 15.38
CA SER A 143 8.68 -3.13 16.45
C SER A 143 8.40 -1.66 16.21
N GLY A 144 7.11 -1.30 16.12
CA GLY A 144 6.63 0.07 15.86
C GLY A 144 6.02 0.29 14.47
N LEU A 145 6.27 -0.58 13.48
CA LEU A 145 5.60 -0.51 12.16
C LEU A 145 4.16 -1.05 12.15
N GLY A 146 3.78 -1.80 13.19
CA GLY A 146 2.50 -2.51 13.27
C GLY A 146 2.39 -3.66 12.25
N TYR A 147 1.22 -4.31 12.24
CA TYR A 147 0.91 -5.42 11.32
C TYR A 147 2.00 -6.51 11.29
N TYR A 148 2.40 -7.01 12.47
CA TYR A 148 3.48 -8.01 12.65
C TYR A 148 3.32 -9.29 11.83
N ARG A 149 2.11 -9.60 11.36
CA ARG A 149 1.86 -10.68 10.39
C ARG A 149 2.72 -10.53 9.14
N ARG A 150 2.98 -9.30 8.66
CA ARG A 150 3.86 -9.04 7.51
C ARG A 150 5.29 -9.50 7.79
N ALA A 151 5.85 -9.14 8.94
CA ALA A 151 7.18 -9.54 9.35
C ALA A 151 7.32 -11.07 9.44
N ARG A 152 6.32 -11.74 10.06
CA ARG A 152 6.28 -13.21 10.16
C ARG A 152 6.21 -13.88 8.78
N ALA A 153 5.34 -13.38 7.90
CA ALA A 153 5.21 -13.93 6.54
C ALA A 153 6.50 -13.71 5.72
N MET A 154 7.09 -12.52 5.81
CA MET A 154 8.37 -12.20 5.17
C MET A 154 9.49 -13.12 5.68
N HIS A 155 9.57 -13.36 6.99
CA HIS A 155 10.54 -14.27 7.58
C HIS A 155 10.33 -15.72 7.11
N ALA A 156 9.09 -16.19 7.06
CA ALA A 156 8.75 -17.51 6.54
C ALA A 156 9.12 -17.67 5.05
N ALA A 157 8.87 -16.66 4.22
CA ALA A 157 9.30 -16.65 2.82
C ALA A 157 10.83 -16.67 2.69
N ALA A 158 11.55 -15.92 3.51
CA ALA A 158 13.02 -15.95 3.51
C ALA A 158 13.55 -17.35 3.81
N LYS A 159 12.97 -18.04 4.81
CA LYS A 159 13.28 -19.44 5.13
C LYS A 159 12.99 -20.36 3.96
N GLN A 160 11.80 -20.27 3.37
CA GLN A 160 11.39 -21.08 2.22
C GLN A 160 12.39 -20.97 1.04
N VAL A 161 12.89 -19.77 0.75
CA VAL A 161 13.87 -19.53 -0.31
C VAL A 161 15.22 -20.19 0.01
N VAL A 162 15.72 -20.02 1.23
CA VAL A 162 17.01 -20.58 1.66
C VAL A 162 16.96 -22.10 1.80
N GLU A 163 15.87 -22.65 2.34
CA GLU A 163 15.63 -24.10 2.44
C GLU A 163 15.50 -24.76 1.05
N GLY A 164 14.96 -24.03 0.07
CA GLY A 164 14.94 -24.43 -1.33
C GLY A 164 16.32 -24.37 -2.03
N GLY A 165 17.38 -23.94 -1.34
CA GLY A 165 18.74 -23.88 -1.87
C GLY A 165 19.01 -22.67 -2.79
N HIS A 166 18.13 -21.67 -2.79
CA HIS A 166 18.30 -20.48 -3.63
C HIS A 166 19.15 -19.42 -2.92
N PRO A 167 20.18 -18.86 -3.59
CA PRO A 167 21.02 -17.81 -3.00
C PRO A 167 20.33 -16.43 -2.95
N SER A 168 19.26 -16.24 -3.73
CA SER A 168 18.51 -14.98 -3.87
C SER A 168 17.02 -15.24 -4.09
N LEU A 169 16.20 -14.17 -4.08
CA LEU A 169 14.82 -14.26 -4.56
C LEU A 169 14.79 -14.69 -6.03
N PRO A 170 13.77 -15.46 -6.45
CA PRO A 170 13.58 -15.80 -7.85
C PRO A 170 13.13 -14.58 -8.66
N GLY A 171 13.65 -14.42 -9.88
CA GLY A 171 13.19 -13.40 -10.83
C GLY A 171 11.89 -13.73 -11.57
N ASP A 172 11.43 -14.97 -11.45
CA ASP A 172 10.17 -15.42 -12.04
C ASP A 172 8.96 -14.99 -11.19
N HIS A 173 8.01 -14.28 -11.81
CA HIS A 173 6.79 -13.81 -11.16
C HIS A 173 5.97 -14.97 -10.57
N ALA A 174 5.85 -16.10 -11.30
CA ALA A 174 5.09 -17.24 -10.82
C ALA A 174 5.77 -17.91 -9.61
N ALA A 175 7.10 -17.90 -9.54
CA ALA A 175 7.87 -18.36 -8.40
C ALA A 175 7.71 -17.46 -7.17
N LEU A 176 7.74 -16.14 -7.36
CA LEU A 176 7.51 -15.17 -6.28
C LEU A 176 6.12 -15.36 -5.64
N LEU A 177 5.08 -15.64 -6.42
CA LEU A 177 3.72 -15.90 -5.92
C LEU A 177 3.59 -17.15 -5.04
N ARG A 178 4.55 -18.08 -5.09
CA ARG A 178 4.55 -19.29 -4.24
C ARG A 178 5.15 -19.02 -2.86
N LEU A 179 5.73 -17.85 -2.63
CA LEU A 179 6.35 -17.48 -1.36
C LEU A 179 5.31 -16.91 -0.39
N SER A 180 5.48 -17.26 0.89
CA SER A 180 4.59 -16.78 1.96
C SER A 180 4.49 -15.25 2.01
N GLY A 181 3.26 -14.72 2.02
CA GLY A 181 3.02 -13.28 2.14
C GLY A 181 3.33 -12.45 0.89
N ILE A 182 3.72 -13.06 -0.22
CA ILE A 182 3.90 -12.37 -1.51
C ILE A 182 2.62 -12.51 -2.34
N GLY A 183 1.92 -11.39 -2.54
CA GLY A 183 0.76 -11.30 -3.42
C GLY A 183 1.10 -10.77 -4.81
N GLN A 184 0.09 -10.66 -5.67
CA GLN A 184 0.21 -10.18 -7.07
C GLN A 184 0.97 -8.86 -7.19
N TYR A 185 0.63 -7.87 -6.37
CA TYR A 185 1.32 -6.58 -6.38
C TYR A 185 2.81 -6.71 -6.03
N THR A 186 3.14 -7.39 -4.92
CA THR A 186 4.52 -7.52 -4.47
C THR A 186 5.36 -8.35 -5.43
N ALA A 187 4.80 -9.42 -6.00
CA ALA A 187 5.49 -10.23 -7.01
C ALA A 187 5.80 -9.39 -8.27
N ALA A 188 4.82 -8.63 -8.77
CA ALA A 188 5.02 -7.75 -9.93
C ALA A 188 6.02 -6.62 -9.63
N ALA A 189 5.98 -6.03 -8.44
CA ALA A 189 6.92 -4.99 -8.03
C ALA A 189 8.36 -5.52 -8.00
N ILE A 190 8.61 -6.66 -7.36
CA ILE A 190 9.95 -7.27 -7.33
C ILE A 190 10.41 -7.63 -8.75
N ALA A 191 9.56 -8.31 -9.53
CA ALA A 191 9.91 -8.78 -10.87
C ALA A 191 10.16 -7.66 -11.89
N SER A 192 9.60 -6.46 -11.69
CA SER A 192 9.76 -5.33 -12.61
C SER A 192 10.80 -4.31 -12.15
N ILE A 193 11.11 -4.24 -10.85
CA ILE A 193 12.05 -3.26 -10.29
C ILE A 193 13.45 -3.87 -10.15
N ALA A 194 13.56 -5.15 -9.83
CA ALA A 194 14.83 -5.78 -9.45
C ALA A 194 15.42 -6.73 -10.50
N PHE A 195 14.65 -7.10 -11.53
CA PHE A 195 15.04 -8.03 -12.60
C PHE A 195 14.65 -7.46 -13.95
#